data_AF-A0A2U0SEU4-F1
#
_entry.id   AF-A0A2U0SEU4-F1
#
_cell.length_a   1.000
_cell.length_b   1.000
_cell.length_c   1.000
_cell.angle_alpha   90.00
_cell.angle_beta   90.00
_cell.angle_gamma   90.00
#
_symmetry.space_group_name_H-M   'P 1'
#
loop_
_entity.id
_entity.type
_entity.pdbx_description
1 polymer ?
#
loop_
_entity_poly.entity_id
_entity_poly.type
_entity_poly.pdbx_seq_one_letter_code
_entity_poly.pdbx_strand_id
1 'polypeptide(L)'
;MKLLVLPCAALLSACATPHAREATPHAREATPLRMAVGYGDLALETEAGRAALAARVAQAASVFCRAYDPLNPQTRFDAHLASKRHCPGAAAILLAQRMPASVRRAYQAGKRAK
;
A
#
# COMPACT_ATOMS: atom_id res chain seq x y z
N MET A 1 53.96 22.47 41.26
CA MET A 1 54.68 21.28 41.74
C MET A 1 53.71 20.11 41.83
N LYS A 2 54.17 18.94 41.37
CA LYS A 2 53.75 17.56 41.72
C LYS A 2 52.38 17.02 41.26
N LEU A 3 52.50 16.12 40.27
CA LEU A 3 51.67 14.93 40.07
C LEU A 3 51.67 14.00 41.29
N LEU A 4 50.54 13.31 41.50
CA LEU A 4 50.37 11.98 42.14
C LEU A 4 49.06 11.44 41.54
N VAL A 5 49.05 10.66 40.45
CA VAL A 5 49.21 9.19 40.34
C VAL A 5 48.30 8.39 41.29
N LEU A 6 47.19 7.88 40.70
CA LEU A 6 46.56 6.53 40.73
C LEU A 6 46.49 5.72 42.06
N PRO A 7 45.73 4.60 42.14
CA PRO A 7 44.32 4.35 41.83
C PRO A 7 43.63 3.51 42.95
N CYS A 8 42.30 3.55 43.10
CA CYS A 8 41.61 2.50 43.87
C CYS A 8 40.32 2.09 43.16
N ALA A 9 40.40 0.93 42.53
CA ALA A 9 39.25 0.16 42.08
C ALA A 9 38.39 -0.24 43.29
N ALA A 10 37.11 0.11 43.25
CA ALA A 10 36.08 -0.51 44.07
C ALA A 10 34.78 -0.51 43.27
N LEU A 11 34.64 -1.56 42.45
CA LEU A 11 33.42 -2.35 42.24
C LEU A 11 32.11 -1.71 42.71
N LEU A 12 31.34 -1.13 41.78
CA LEU A 12 29.88 -1.21 41.81
C LEU A 12 29.40 -1.45 40.39
N SER A 13 29.40 -2.74 40.03
CA SER A 13 28.60 -3.31 38.97
C SER A 13 27.13 -3.03 39.29
N ALA A 14 26.59 -1.93 38.77
CA ALA A 14 25.17 -1.70 38.71
C ALA A 14 24.69 -2.12 37.32
N CYS A 15 24.05 -3.28 37.27
CA CYS A 15 23.27 -3.77 36.15
C CYS A 15 22.29 -2.68 35.68
N ALA A 16 22.66 -1.95 34.63
CA ALA A 16 21.69 -1.42 33.70
C ALA A 16 21.73 -2.36 32.49
N THR A 17 20.92 -3.40 32.56
CA THR A 17 20.49 -4.16 31.39
C THR A 17 20.23 -3.15 30.26
N PRO A 18 20.94 -3.22 29.12
CA PRO A 18 20.37 -2.62 27.93
C PRO A 18 19.09 -3.40 27.74
N HIS A 19 17.95 -2.77 28.03
CA HIS A 19 16.68 -3.24 27.51
C HIS A 19 16.96 -3.48 26.05
N ALA A 20 17.02 -4.76 25.68
CA ALA A 20 16.86 -5.19 24.33
C ALA A 20 15.62 -4.44 23.87
N ARG A 21 15.85 -3.38 23.08
CA ARG A 21 14.85 -2.90 22.16
C ARG A 21 14.56 -4.14 21.34
N GLU A 22 13.51 -4.85 21.73
CA GLU A 22 12.83 -5.76 20.84
C GLU A 22 12.67 -4.95 19.57
N ALA A 23 13.50 -5.30 18.59
CA ALA A 23 13.25 -4.98 17.22
C ALA A 23 11.91 -5.67 16.95
N THR A 24 10.82 -4.94 17.17
CA THR A 24 9.50 -5.30 16.67
C THR A 24 9.71 -5.63 15.20
N PRO A 25 9.68 -6.91 14.80
CA PRO A 25 9.70 -7.23 13.41
C PRO A 25 8.33 -6.77 12.92
N HIS A 26 8.31 -6.02 11.81
CA HIS A 26 7.08 -5.62 11.11
C HIS A 26 6.38 -4.33 11.56
N ALA A 27 7.12 -3.26 11.84
CA ALA A 27 6.71 -1.99 11.24
C ALA A 27 7.09 -2.04 9.76
N ARG A 28 6.38 -2.86 8.96
CA ARG A 28 6.30 -2.59 7.52
C ARG A 28 5.68 -1.20 7.47
N GLU A 29 6.47 -0.18 7.13
CA GLU A 29 5.92 1.11 6.74
C GLU A 29 4.73 0.80 5.84
N ALA A 30 3.53 1.14 6.34
CA ALA A 30 2.31 0.97 5.60
C ALA A 30 2.38 2.01 4.49
N THR A 31 3.11 1.71 3.41
CA THR A 31 3.11 2.51 2.20
C THR A 31 1.63 2.65 1.85
N PRO A 32 1.07 3.87 1.90
CA PRO A 32 -0.35 4.04 1.65
C PRO A 32 -0.62 3.42 0.29
N LEU A 33 -1.52 2.44 0.23
CA LEU A 33 -1.90 1.74 -0.98
C LEU A 33 -2.45 2.76 -1.97
N ARG A 34 -1.55 3.36 -2.76
CA ARG A 34 -1.88 4.43 -3.69
C ARG A 34 -2.48 3.76 -4.91
N MET A 35 -3.80 3.59 -4.87
CA MET A 35 -4.59 3.08 -5.99
C MET A 35 -4.46 4.03 -7.19
N ALA A 36 -3.52 3.73 -8.09
CA ALA A 36 -3.27 4.46 -9.33
C ALA A 36 -3.10 3.46 -10.48
N VAL A 37 -3.65 3.81 -11.64
CA VAL A 37 -3.53 3.04 -12.89
C VAL A 37 -2.89 3.95 -13.93
N GLY A 38 -1.73 3.58 -14.45
CA GLY A 38 -1.13 4.24 -15.61
C GLY A 38 -1.89 3.86 -16.89
N TYR A 39 -2.12 4.83 -17.76
CA TYR A 39 -2.84 4.64 -19.03
C TYR A 39 -2.28 5.48 -20.18
N GLY A 40 -1.21 6.24 -19.97
CA GLY A 40 -0.62 7.10 -21.01
C GLY A 40 0.01 6.34 -22.18
N ASP A 41 0.28 5.05 -21.97
CA ASP A 41 0.83 4.11 -22.95
C ASP A 41 -0.25 3.37 -23.77
N LEU A 42 -1.53 3.55 -23.45
CA LEU A 42 -2.61 2.78 -24.07
C LEU A 42 -3.28 3.54 -25.21
N ALA A 43 -3.45 2.88 -26.35
CA ALA A 43 -4.24 3.39 -27.48
C ALA A 43 -5.75 3.25 -27.22
N LEU A 44 -6.32 4.13 -26.40
CA LEU A 44 -7.72 4.05 -25.90
C LEU A 44 -8.80 4.16 -26.99
N GLU A 45 -8.44 4.64 -28.19
CA GLU A 45 -9.33 4.70 -29.35
C GLU A 45 -9.56 3.30 -29.96
N THR A 46 -8.68 2.35 -29.68
CA THR A 46 -8.79 0.96 -30.16
C THR A 46 -9.50 0.06 -29.17
N GLU A 47 -10.14 -1.00 -29.66
CA GLU A 47 -10.73 -2.03 -28.80
C GLU A 47 -9.67 -2.70 -27.92
N ALA A 48 -8.53 -3.05 -28.49
CA ALA A 48 -7.40 -3.65 -27.77
C ALA A 48 -6.91 -2.75 -26.63
N GLY A 49 -6.76 -1.45 -26.85
CA GLY A 49 -6.34 -0.50 -25.81
C GLY A 49 -7.37 -0.36 -24.70
N ARG A 50 -8.67 -0.38 -25.02
CA ARG A 50 -9.74 -0.38 -24.01
C ARG A 50 -9.79 -1.67 -23.21
N ALA A 51 -9.61 -2.82 -23.85
CA ALA A 51 -9.52 -4.11 -23.18
C ALA A 51 -8.29 -4.17 -22.25
N ALA A 52 -7.14 -3.65 -22.71
CA ALA A 52 -5.92 -3.53 -21.89
C ALA A 52 -6.14 -2.63 -20.67
N LEU A 53 -6.83 -1.49 -20.83
CA LEU A 53 -7.20 -0.62 -19.71
C LEU A 53 -8.09 -1.38 -18.71
N ALA A 54 -9.11 -2.10 -19.17
CA ALA A 54 -9.99 -2.87 -18.30
C ALA A 54 -9.24 -3.96 -17.51
N ALA A 55 -8.33 -4.67 -18.17
CA ALA A 55 -7.47 -5.66 -17.54
C ALA A 55 -6.54 -5.04 -16.49
N ARG A 56 -5.92 -3.89 -16.79
CA ARG A 56 -5.01 -3.20 -15.88
C ARG A 56 -5.74 -2.69 -14.62
N VAL A 57 -6.97 -2.19 -14.77
CA VAL A 57 -7.83 -1.81 -13.64
C VAL A 57 -8.21 -3.03 -12.80
N ALA A 58 -8.60 -4.14 -13.43
CA ALA A 58 -8.92 -5.38 -12.71
C ALA A 58 -7.72 -5.91 -11.92
N GLN A 59 -6.52 -5.86 -12.53
CA GLN A 59 -5.28 -6.26 -11.86
C GLN A 59 -4.95 -5.34 -10.68
N ALA A 60 -5.04 -4.03 -10.85
CA ALA A 60 -4.81 -3.06 -9.77
C ALA A 60 -5.80 -3.26 -8.61
N ALA A 61 -7.08 -3.48 -8.91
CA ALA A 61 -8.11 -3.79 -7.92
C ALA A 61 -7.80 -5.10 -7.17
N SER A 62 -7.38 -6.15 -7.88
CA SER A 62 -6.99 -7.43 -7.28
C SER A 62 -5.76 -7.30 -6.36
N VAL A 63 -4.74 -6.55 -6.80
CA VAL A 63 -3.55 -6.26 -5.98
C VAL A 63 -3.95 -5.50 -4.71
N PHE A 64 -4.76 -4.44 -4.85
CA PHE A 64 -5.27 -3.68 -3.71
C PHE A 64 -6.01 -4.59 -2.72
N CYS A 65 -6.96 -5.40 -3.20
CA CYS A 65 -7.75 -6.26 -2.35
C CYS A 65 -6.96 -7.39 -1.67
N ARG A 66 -5.86 -7.85 -2.27
CA ARG A 66 -4.95 -8.82 -1.63
C ARG A 66 -4.12 -8.19 -0.51
N ALA A 67 -3.77 -6.92 -0.66
CA ALA A 67 -2.97 -6.18 0.32
C ALA A 67 -3.84 -5.43 1.35
N TYR A 68 -5.15 -5.38 1.15
CA TYR A 68 -6.07 -4.68 2.03
C TYR A 68 -6.18 -5.40 3.37
N ASP A 69 -5.87 -4.65 4.43
CA ASP A 69 -6.07 -5.04 5.81
C ASP A 69 -7.20 -4.16 6.40
N PRO A 70 -8.37 -4.73 6.74
CA PRO A 70 -9.48 -3.97 7.32
C PRO A 70 -9.16 -3.35 8.68
N LEU A 71 -8.14 -3.84 9.37
CA LEU A 71 -7.71 -3.32 10.67
C LEU A 71 -6.68 -2.19 10.53
N ASN A 72 -6.18 -1.92 9.31
CA ASN A 72 -5.23 -0.85 9.07
C ASN A 72 -5.95 0.52 9.04
N PRO A 73 -5.67 1.42 10.01
CA PRO A 73 -6.34 2.71 10.09
C PRO A 73 -5.96 3.68 8.95
N GLN A 74 -4.89 3.38 8.19
CA GLN A 74 -4.45 4.20 7.06
C GLN A 74 -5.23 3.88 5.77
N THR A 75 -5.93 2.75 5.70
CA THR A 75 -6.74 2.39 4.52
C THR A 75 -8.18 2.90 4.66
N ARG A 76 -8.47 4.03 4.00
CA ARG A 76 -9.82 4.59 3.85
C ARG A 76 -10.64 3.83 2.80
N PHE A 77 -10.87 2.54 3.01
CA PHE A 77 -11.72 1.72 2.16
C PHE A 77 -12.76 1.06 3.07
N ASP A 78 -14.04 1.18 2.73
CA ASP A 78 -15.13 0.71 3.58
C ASP A 78 -15.04 -0.82 3.79
N ALA A 79 -15.05 -1.26 5.04
CA ALA A 79 -14.97 -2.67 5.42
C ALA A 79 -16.10 -3.52 4.80
N HIS A 80 -17.28 -2.94 4.57
CA HIS A 80 -18.39 -3.63 3.91
C HIS A 80 -18.11 -3.87 2.42
N LEU A 81 -17.49 -2.90 1.75
CA LEU A 81 -16.99 -3.05 0.37
C LEU A 81 -15.79 -3.98 0.28
N ALA A 82 -15.08 -4.20 1.39
CA ALA A 82 -13.87 -5.01 1.47
C ALA A 82 -14.06 -6.50 1.68
N SER A 83 -15.31 -6.99 1.84
CA SER A 83 -15.55 -8.43 1.77
C SER A 83 -14.90 -9.00 0.50
N LYS A 84 -14.15 -10.12 0.60
CA LYS A 84 -13.39 -10.71 -0.53
C LYS A 84 -14.21 -10.85 -1.81
N ARG A 85 -15.53 -11.07 -1.67
CA ARG A 85 -16.48 -11.22 -2.78
C ARG A 85 -16.78 -9.92 -3.53
N HIS A 86 -16.73 -8.77 -2.85
CA HIS A 86 -17.10 -7.47 -3.40
C HIS A 86 -15.90 -6.53 -3.63
N CYS A 87 -14.77 -6.80 -2.96
CA CYS A 87 -13.61 -5.92 -2.99
C CYS A 87 -13.11 -5.59 -4.41
N PRO A 88 -12.86 -6.56 -5.32
CA PRO A 88 -12.32 -6.22 -6.63
C PRO A 88 -13.25 -5.31 -7.45
N GLY A 89 -14.56 -5.52 -7.36
CA GLY A 89 -15.56 -4.68 -8.01
C GLY A 89 -15.59 -3.26 -7.43
N ALA A 90 -15.61 -3.14 -6.11
CA ALA A 90 -15.61 -1.86 -5.42
C ALA A 90 -14.31 -1.07 -5.65
N ALA A 91 -13.15 -1.72 -5.57
CA ALA A 91 -11.85 -1.10 -5.86
C ALA A 91 -11.75 -0.62 -7.32
N ALA A 92 -12.28 -1.39 -8.27
CA ALA A 92 -12.36 -0.96 -9.67
C ALA A 92 -13.24 0.29 -9.87
N ILE A 93 -14.36 0.39 -9.15
CA ILE A 93 -15.23 1.59 -9.16
C ILE A 93 -14.48 2.81 -8.61
N LEU A 94 -13.81 2.68 -7.46
CA LEU A 94 -13.03 3.78 -6.88
C LEU A 94 -11.88 4.23 -7.79
N LEU A 95 -11.19 3.28 -8.43
CA LEU A 95 -10.17 3.57 -9.44
C LEU A 95 -10.77 4.36 -10.60
N ALA A 96 -11.92 3.93 -11.12
CA ALA A 96 -12.59 4.59 -12.24
C ALA A 96 -13.11 5.99 -11.90
N GLN A 97 -13.52 6.25 -10.66
CA GLN A 97 -13.97 7.59 -10.20
C GLN A 97 -12.86 8.65 -10.24
N ARG A 98 -11.59 8.24 -10.09
CA ARG A 98 -10.43 9.14 -10.13
C ARG A 98 -9.89 9.39 -11.54
N MET A 99 -10.39 8.66 -12.54
CA MET A 99 -9.95 8.81 -13.92
C MET A 99 -10.57 10.05 -14.57
N PRO A 100 -9.86 10.71 -15.51
CA PRO A 100 -10.46 11.69 -16.40
C PRO A 100 -11.67 11.11 -17.15
N ALA A 101 -12.62 11.96 -17.51
CA ALA A 101 -13.88 11.52 -18.11
C ALA A 101 -13.69 10.70 -19.40
N SER A 102 -12.74 11.07 -20.25
CA SER A 102 -12.39 10.33 -21.47
C SER A 102 -11.90 8.91 -21.17
N VAL A 103 -10.97 8.77 -20.24
CA VAL A 103 -10.42 7.48 -19.80
C VAL A 103 -11.49 6.62 -19.14
N ARG A 104 -12.36 7.22 -18.33
CA ARG A 104 -13.49 6.51 -17.72
C ARG A 104 -14.46 5.95 -18.78
N ARG A 105 -14.75 6.71 -19.85
CA ARG A 105 -15.56 6.21 -20.97
C ARG A 105 -14.89 5.04 -21.70
N ALA A 106 -13.59 5.17 -21.99
CA ALA A 106 -12.80 4.11 -22.61
C ALA A 106 -12.80 2.82 -21.76
N TYR A 107 -12.65 2.95 -20.44
CA TYR A 107 -12.75 1.84 -19.50
C TYR A 107 -14.12 1.15 -19.55
N GLN A 108 -15.22 1.93 -19.50
CA GLN A 108 -16.57 1.35 -19.55
C GLN A 108 -16.86 0.66 -20.88
N ALA A 109 -16.36 1.20 -21.99
CA ALA A 109 -16.46 0.54 -23.30
C ALA A 109 -15.66 -0.77 -23.32
N GLY A 110 -14.45 -0.79 -22.76
CA GLY A 110 -13.64 -2.02 -22.65
C GLY A 110 -14.27 -3.10 -21.77
N LYS A 111 -15.03 -2.72 -20.73
CA LYS A 111 -15.78 -3.68 -19.90
C LYS A 111 -16.95 -4.35 -20.61
N ARG A 112 -17.60 -3.67 -21.55
CA ARG A 112 -18.80 -4.16 -22.26
C ARG A 112 -18.45 -5.12 -23.41
N ALA A 113 -17.20 -5.10 -23.86
CA ALA A 113 -16.71 -5.96 -24.94
C ALA A 113 -16.24 -7.34 -24.46
N LYS A 114 -16.39 -7.65 -23.16
CA LYS A 114 -15.88 -8.85 -22.49
C LYS A 114 -17.03 -9.72 -22.00
#